data_AF-A0A924J444-F1
#
_entry.id   AF-A0A924J444-F1
#
_cell.length_a   1.000
_cell.length_b   1.000
_cell.length_c   1.000
_cell.angle_alpha   90.00
_cell.angle_beta   90.00
_cell.angle_gamma   90.00
#
_symmetry.space_group_name_H-M   'P 1'
#
loop_
_entity.id
_entity.type
_entity.pdbx_description
1 polymer ?
#
loop_
_entity_poly.entity_id
_entity_poly.type
_entity_poly.pdbx_seq_one_letter_code
_entity_poly.pdbx_strand_id
1 'polypeptide(L)'
;MLATGVSTPDADLLKQLGPWSTADAAGYQSEYLAGFDSPRYDVDADAGFASARQVMASVIQDDCRADIGGDEQRVDHLSTTDHDVLFRLLLLPLWIATYIAGGKTFDVFVNANTGEVIGERPYSAVKIIAAVITALAAITVTVLLYNANAR
;
A
#
# COMPACT_ATOMS: atom_id res chain seq x y z
N MET A 1 -3.10 -2.61 14.26
CA MET A 1 -3.02 -2.00 12.92
C MET A 1 -2.59 -0.54 13.06
N LEU A 2 -1.80 0.00 12.13
CA LEU A 2 -1.35 1.39 12.14
C LEU A 2 -2.21 2.25 11.22
N ALA A 3 -2.54 3.46 11.66
CA ALA A 3 -3.18 4.49 10.84
C ALA A 3 -2.22 5.68 10.68
N THR A 4 -2.19 6.27 9.48
CA THR A 4 -1.36 7.44 9.20
C THR A 4 -1.86 8.64 10.02
N GLY A 5 -0.98 9.23 10.81
CA GLY A 5 -1.31 10.40 11.64
C GLY A 5 -1.12 11.76 10.94
N VAL A 6 -0.72 11.76 9.67
CA VAL A 6 -0.39 12.96 8.88
C VAL A 6 -1.11 12.89 7.52
N SER A 7 -1.72 13.99 7.07
CA SER A 7 -2.45 14.05 5.79
C SER A 7 -1.58 14.35 4.55
N THR A 8 -0.30 14.68 4.76
CA THR A 8 0.72 14.95 3.74
C THR A 8 1.97 14.17 4.14
N PRO A 9 2.71 13.43 3.27
CA PRO A 9 2.60 13.11 1.84
C PRO A 9 1.39 12.27 1.41
N ASP A 10 1.32 11.89 0.11
CA ASP A 10 0.25 11.05 -0.46
C ASP A 10 -0.04 9.81 0.41
N ALA A 11 -1.20 9.84 1.08
CA ALA A 11 -1.60 8.84 2.05
C ALA A 11 -1.77 7.45 1.43
N ASP A 12 -2.07 7.35 0.14
CA ASP A 12 -2.27 6.06 -0.52
C ASP A 12 -0.95 5.39 -0.89
N LEU A 13 0.09 6.18 -1.17
CA LEU A 13 1.46 5.66 -1.30
C LEU A 13 2.01 5.22 0.07
N LEU A 14 1.73 5.98 1.13
CA LEU A 14 2.18 5.62 2.49
C LEU A 14 1.53 4.33 3.02
N LYS A 15 0.26 4.06 2.69
CA LYS A 15 -0.40 2.79 3.02
C LYS A 15 0.28 1.58 2.36
N GLN A 16 0.88 1.77 1.19
CA GLN A 16 1.57 0.70 0.45
C GLN A 16 2.96 0.36 1.01
N LEU A 17 3.57 1.21 1.83
CA LEU A 17 4.87 0.95 2.48
C LEU A 17 4.78 -0.07 3.65
N GLY A 18 3.57 -0.49 4.01
CA GLY A 18 3.34 -1.52 5.02
C GLY A 18 3.56 -2.94 4.47
N PRO A 19 3.77 -3.93 5.35
CA PRO A 19 3.58 -3.89 6.80
C PRO A 19 4.79 -3.34 7.57
N TRP A 20 4.54 -2.44 8.51
CA TRP A 20 5.57 -1.91 9.40
C TRP A 20 5.83 -2.87 10.56
N SER A 21 7.10 -3.23 10.78
CA SER A 21 7.50 -3.96 11.98
C SER A 21 7.45 -3.03 13.19
N THR A 22 6.65 -3.38 14.19
CA THR A 22 6.56 -2.66 15.48
C THR A 22 7.24 -3.44 16.62
N ALA A 23 7.83 -4.59 16.33
CA ALA A 23 8.50 -5.43 17.34
C ALA A 23 9.68 -4.69 18.00
N ASP A 24 10.39 -3.86 17.23
CA ASP A 24 11.54 -3.09 17.69
C ASP A 24 11.16 -1.66 18.13
N ALA A 25 9.87 -1.37 18.30
CA ALA A 25 9.42 -0.05 18.71
C ALA A 25 9.90 0.27 20.14
N ALA A 26 10.67 1.33 20.28
CA ALA A 26 11.19 1.81 21.56
C ALA A 26 10.40 3.02 22.07
N GLY A 27 10.51 3.29 23.38
CA GLY A 27 10.04 4.54 23.95
C GLY A 27 10.73 5.74 23.32
N TYR A 28 10.01 6.85 23.18
CA TYR A 28 10.53 8.07 22.57
C TYR A 28 11.77 8.58 23.30
N GLN A 29 12.82 8.91 22.52
CA GLN A 29 14.03 9.59 22.96
C GLN A 29 14.34 10.69 21.95
N SER A 30 14.79 11.86 22.42
CA SER A 30 15.07 13.02 21.57
C SER A 30 16.13 12.76 20.49
N GLU A 31 17.04 11.85 20.78
CA GLU A 31 18.15 11.42 19.95
C GLU A 31 17.66 10.75 18.66
N TYR A 32 16.48 10.11 18.67
CA TYR A 32 15.89 9.52 17.47
C TYR A 32 15.41 10.55 16.45
N LEU A 33 15.17 11.79 16.88
CA LEU A 33 14.81 12.90 15.99
C LEU A 33 16.02 13.75 15.57
N ALA A 34 17.20 13.49 16.13
CA ALA A 34 18.38 14.27 15.77
C ALA A 34 18.74 14.05 14.28
N GLY A 35 18.59 15.10 13.48
CA GLY A 35 18.87 15.05 12.04
C GLY A 35 17.71 14.54 11.18
N PHE A 36 16.52 14.34 11.75
CA PHE A 36 15.31 13.96 11.03
C PHE A 36 14.20 14.99 11.24
N ASP A 37 13.46 15.30 10.17
CA ASP A 37 12.23 16.08 10.27
C ASP A 37 11.07 15.15 10.60
N SER A 38 10.28 15.53 11.61
CA SER A 38 9.02 14.85 11.96
C SER A 38 7.85 15.80 11.76
N PRO A 39 6.90 15.46 10.87
CA PRO A 39 5.65 16.18 10.80
C PRO A 39 4.91 16.13 12.13
N ARG A 40 4.11 17.15 12.42
CA ARG A 40 3.13 17.08 13.50
C ARG A 40 1.93 16.28 13.02
N TYR A 41 1.37 15.47 13.91
CA TYR A 41 0.11 14.80 13.63
C TYR A 41 -1.00 15.84 13.44
N ASP A 42 -1.87 15.61 12.45
CA ASP A 42 -3.02 16.44 12.14
C ASP A 42 -4.34 15.65 12.13
N VAL A 43 -4.25 14.32 12.26
CA VAL A 43 -5.41 13.43 12.37
C VAL A 43 -5.80 13.28 13.85
N ASP A 44 -7.08 13.52 14.14
CA ASP A 44 -7.66 13.29 15.46
C ASP A 44 -7.70 11.79 15.80
N ALA A 45 -7.55 11.46 17.09
CA ALA A 45 -7.49 10.07 17.54
C ALA A 45 -8.77 9.29 17.22
N ASP A 46 -9.94 9.90 17.35
CA ASP A 46 -11.23 9.24 17.07
C ASP A 46 -11.39 8.99 15.55
N ALA A 47 -10.95 9.95 14.73
CA ALA A 47 -10.94 9.80 13.28
C ALA A 47 -9.97 8.70 12.83
N GLY A 48 -8.76 8.68 13.41
CA GLY A 48 -7.77 7.63 13.19
C GLY A 48 -8.28 6.26 13.62
N PHE A 49 -9.00 6.18 14.75
CA PHE A 49 -9.63 4.94 15.21
C PHE A 49 -10.67 4.41 14.23
N ALA A 50 -11.57 5.28 13.78
CA ALA A 50 -12.63 4.89 12.86
C ALA A 50 -12.05 4.32 11.56
N SER A 51 -10.99 4.96 11.04
CA SER A 51 -10.26 4.46 9.87
C SER A 51 -9.59 3.11 10.14
N ALA A 52 -8.89 2.98 11.27
CA ALA A 52 -8.25 1.72 11.65
C ALA A 52 -9.29 0.59 11.80
N ARG A 53 -10.45 0.88 12.39
CA ARG A 53 -11.54 -0.10 12.58
C ARG A 53 -12.11 -0.58 11.25
N GLN A 54 -12.24 0.29 10.26
CA GLN A 54 -12.71 -0.11 8.93
C GLN A 54 -11.77 -1.13 8.28
N VAL A 55 -10.46 -0.93 8.40
CA VAL A 55 -9.50 -1.86 7.82
C VAL A 55 -9.32 -3.12 8.68
N MET A 56 -9.40 -3.02 10.01
CA MET A 56 -9.48 -4.21 10.87
C MET A 56 -10.72 -5.05 10.54
N ALA A 57 -11.86 -4.42 10.25
CA ALA A 57 -13.08 -5.13 9.91
C ALA A 57 -12.93 -5.98 8.63
N SER A 58 -12.20 -5.51 7.61
CA SER A 58 -11.94 -6.32 6.42
C SER A 58 -11.05 -7.52 6.73
N VAL A 59 -9.99 -7.32 7.53
CA VAL A 59 -9.09 -8.41 7.95
C VAL A 59 -9.85 -9.44 8.77
N ILE A 60 -10.64 -9.02 9.77
CA ILE A 60 -11.46 -9.91 10.59
C ILE A 60 -12.44 -10.70 9.73
N GLN A 61 -13.08 -10.05 8.74
CA GLN A 61 -14.01 -10.72 7.85
C GLN A 61 -13.31 -11.78 6.99
N ASP A 62 -12.11 -11.48 6.47
CA ASP A 62 -11.33 -12.42 5.68
C ASP A 62 -10.80 -13.57 6.53
N ASP A 63 -10.39 -13.32 7.78
CA ASP A 63 -10.02 -14.35 8.75
C ASP A 63 -11.20 -15.27 9.05
N CYS A 64 -12.42 -14.73 9.26
CA CYS A 64 -13.62 -15.53 9.44
C CYS A 64 -13.93 -16.39 8.20
N ARG A 65 -13.75 -15.86 6.99
CA ARG A 65 -13.94 -16.65 5.75
C ARG A 65 -12.90 -17.77 5.65
N ALA A 66 -11.65 -17.46 5.94
CA ALA A 66 -10.57 -18.45 5.92
C ALA A 66 -10.83 -19.59 6.92
N ASP A 67 -11.38 -19.29 8.09
CA ASP A 67 -11.73 -20.27 9.12
C ASP A 67 -12.92 -21.17 8.70
N ILE A 68 -13.91 -20.64 7.95
CA ILE A 68 -15.00 -21.46 7.36
C ILE A 68 -14.43 -22.50 6.37
N GLY A 69 -13.45 -22.09 5.55
CA GLY A 69 -12.85 -22.94 4.52
C GLY A 69 -13.76 -23.24 3.32
N GLY A 70 -13.27 -24.03 2.36
CA GLY A 70 -14.02 -24.42 1.14
C GLY A 70 -13.89 -23.43 -0.03
N ASP A 71 -14.76 -23.58 -1.04
CA ASP A 71 -14.76 -22.74 -2.25
C ASP A 71 -15.83 -21.63 -2.20
N GLU A 72 -16.87 -21.80 -1.38
CA GLU A 72 -17.94 -20.83 -1.20
C GLU A 72 -18.15 -20.56 0.29
N GLN A 73 -17.86 -19.34 0.73
CA GLN A 73 -18.06 -18.90 2.12
C GLN A 73 -19.13 -17.82 2.18
N ARG A 74 -20.03 -17.95 3.15
CA ARG A 74 -21.01 -16.92 3.48
C ARG A 74 -20.90 -16.55 4.96
N VAL A 75 -20.74 -15.26 5.23
CA VAL A 75 -20.76 -14.69 6.57
C VAL A 75 -22.07 -13.94 6.74
N ASP A 76 -23.06 -14.59 7.36
CA ASP A 76 -24.41 -14.01 7.53
C ASP A 76 -24.45 -12.96 8.67
N HIS A 77 -23.63 -13.16 9.70
CA HIS A 77 -23.54 -12.24 10.83
C HIS A 77 -22.11 -12.18 11.36
N LEU A 78 -21.62 -10.97 11.60
CA LEU A 78 -20.33 -10.70 12.24
C LEU A 78 -20.54 -9.61 13.28
N SER A 79 -20.16 -9.90 14.53
CA SER A 79 -20.20 -8.94 15.64
C SER A 79 -18.82 -8.85 16.25
N THR A 80 -18.23 -7.65 16.24
CA THR A 80 -16.89 -7.38 16.78
C THR A 80 -16.99 -6.39 17.91
N THR A 81 -16.44 -6.73 19.07
CA THR A 81 -16.36 -5.86 20.25
C THR A 81 -14.90 -5.62 20.60
N ASP A 82 -14.51 -4.36 20.70
CA ASP A 82 -13.15 -3.95 21.03
C ASP A 82 -13.03 -3.71 22.55
N HIS A 83 -11.96 -4.22 23.17
CA HIS A 83 -11.68 -4.05 24.60
C HIS A 83 -10.30 -3.41 24.79
N ASP A 84 -10.14 -2.61 25.85
CA ASP A 84 -8.87 -1.98 26.26
C ASP A 84 -8.14 -1.24 25.12
N VAL A 85 -8.89 -0.51 24.30
CA VAL A 85 -8.32 0.24 23.17
C VAL A 85 -7.42 1.37 23.69
N LEU A 86 -6.15 1.29 23.35
CA LEU A 86 -5.13 2.31 23.66
C LEU A 86 -4.65 3.00 22.39
N PHE A 87 -4.44 4.31 22.48
CA PHE A 87 -3.79 5.09 21.43
C PHE A 87 -2.33 5.33 21.72
N ARG A 88 -1.48 5.01 20.74
CA ARG A 88 -0.05 5.31 20.78
C ARG A 88 0.35 5.91 19.44
N LEU A 89 0.93 7.10 19.49
CA LEU A 89 1.57 7.70 18.32
C LEU A 89 2.94 7.06 18.15
N LEU A 90 3.21 6.56 16.95
CA LEU A 90 4.47 5.94 16.58
C LEU A 90 5.14 6.80 15.50
N LEU A 91 6.43 7.06 15.69
CA LEU A 91 7.28 7.70 14.70
C LEU A 91 7.94 6.60 13.88
N LEU A 92 7.66 6.58 12.59
CA LEU A 92 8.16 5.56 11.67
C LEU A 92 9.24 6.17 10.77
N PRO A 93 10.44 5.58 10.71
CA PRO A 93 11.50 6.11 9.88
C PRO A 93 11.22 5.79 8.40
N LEU A 94 11.29 6.82 7.56
CA LEU A 94 11.11 6.69 6.12
C LEU A 94 12.00 7.70 5.38
N TRP A 95 12.43 7.34 4.17
CA TRP A 95 13.18 8.22 3.28
C TRP A 95 12.28 8.72 2.16
N ILE A 96 12.34 10.01 1.87
CA ILE A 96 11.60 10.64 0.77
C ILE A 96 12.62 11.17 -0.24
N ALA A 97 12.43 10.85 -1.51
CA ALA A 97 13.18 11.41 -2.62
C ALA A 97 12.21 11.90 -3.69
N THR A 98 12.38 13.15 -4.11
CA THR A 98 11.57 13.76 -5.16
C THR A 98 12.45 14.06 -6.36
N TYR A 99 12.03 13.62 -7.55
CA TYR A 99 12.73 13.91 -8.80
C TYR A 99 11.77 14.44 -9.87
N ILE A 100 12.32 15.18 -10.83
CA ILE A 100 11.54 15.77 -11.92
C ILE A 100 11.90 15.06 -13.23
N ALA A 101 10.91 14.55 -13.93
CA ALA A 101 11.07 13.94 -15.25
C ALA A 101 10.00 14.42 -16.21
N GLY A 102 10.39 14.93 -17.39
CA GLY A 102 9.43 15.41 -18.41
C GLY A 102 8.50 16.53 -17.93
N GLY A 103 8.95 17.36 -16.99
CA GLY A 103 8.16 18.46 -16.40
C GLY A 103 7.15 18.03 -15.34
N LYS A 104 7.14 16.76 -14.94
CA LYS A 104 6.33 16.25 -13.82
C LYS A 104 7.21 15.86 -12.65
N THR A 105 6.70 16.10 -11.44
CA THR A 105 7.34 15.71 -10.18
C THR A 105 6.91 14.29 -9.83
N PHE A 106 7.87 13.49 -9.37
CA PHE A 106 7.66 12.12 -8.95
C PHE A 106 8.25 11.93 -7.55
N ASP A 107 7.42 11.52 -6.61
CA ASP A 107 7.82 11.21 -5.25
C ASP A 107 8.10 9.72 -5.09
N VAL A 108 9.17 9.42 -4.38
CA VAL A 108 9.60 8.07 -4.02
C VAL A 108 9.77 8.01 -2.52
N PHE A 109 9.12 7.03 -1.93
CA PHE A 109 9.16 6.72 -0.52
C PHE A 109 9.89 5.40 -0.32
N VAL A 110 10.74 5.35 0.71
CA VAL A 110 11.46 4.12 1.07
C VAL A 110 11.24 3.84 2.55
N ASN A 111 10.78 2.62 2.84
CA ASN A 111 10.67 2.13 4.21
C ASN A 111 12.09 1.94 4.77
N ALA A 112 12.44 2.69 5.83
CA ALA A 112 13.80 2.65 6.36
C ALA A 112 14.13 1.36 7.15
N ASN A 113 13.12 0.59 7.54
CA ASN A 113 13.30 -0.70 8.22
C ASN A 113 13.50 -1.83 7.20
N THR A 114 12.60 -1.95 6.21
CA THR A 114 12.61 -3.07 5.25
C THR A 114 13.42 -2.77 3.98
N GLY A 115 13.65 -1.50 3.65
CA GLY A 115 14.23 -1.08 2.38
C GLY A 115 13.26 -1.12 1.21
N GLU A 116 11.97 -1.39 1.45
CA GLU A 116 10.94 -1.41 0.40
C GLU A 116 10.75 -0.01 -0.20
N VAL A 117 10.71 0.04 -1.53
CA VAL A 117 10.62 1.28 -2.31
C VAL A 117 9.26 1.36 -2.99
N ILE A 118 8.51 2.41 -2.69
CA ILE A 118 7.23 2.74 -3.31
C ILE A 118 7.33 4.12 -3.93
N GLY A 119 6.89 4.29 -5.16
CA GLY A 119 6.92 5.60 -5.78
C GLY A 119 6.34 5.58 -7.17
N GLU A 120 6.02 6.77 -7.66
CA GLU A 120 5.56 6.92 -9.02
C GLU A 120 6.75 6.84 -10.00
N ARG A 121 6.50 6.23 -11.17
CA ARG A 121 7.52 6.10 -12.23
C ARG A 121 7.00 6.66 -13.56
N PRO A 122 7.85 7.36 -14.34
CA PRO A 122 7.48 7.82 -15.66
C PRO A 122 7.37 6.64 -16.62
N TYR A 123 6.16 6.43 -17.15
CA TYR A 123 5.91 5.45 -18.18
C TYR A 123 6.30 6.00 -19.56
N SER A 124 7.08 5.23 -20.32
CA SER A 124 7.38 5.56 -21.71
C SER A 124 6.25 5.08 -22.61
N ALA A 125 5.46 6.00 -23.15
CA ALA A 125 4.37 5.70 -24.08
C ALA A 125 4.85 4.88 -25.28
N VAL A 126 6.05 5.16 -25.80
CA VAL A 126 6.65 4.41 -26.91
C VAL A 126 6.83 2.94 -26.57
N LYS A 127 7.35 2.61 -25.38
CA LYS A 127 7.54 1.22 -24.94
C LYS A 127 6.20 0.49 -24.79
N ILE A 128 5.19 1.17 -24.26
CA ILE A 128 3.84 0.61 -24.10
C ILE A 128 3.20 0.35 -25.47
N ILE A 129 3.22 1.33 -26.37
CA ILE A 129 2.66 1.20 -27.73
C ILE A 129 3.36 0.09 -28.50
N ALA A 130 4.70 0.02 -28.43
CA ALA A 130 5.47 -1.04 -29.07
C ALA A 130 5.05 -2.43 -28.56
N ALA A 131 4.94 -2.61 -27.23
CA ALA A 131 4.51 -3.87 -26.64
C ALA A 131 3.09 -4.28 -27.09
N VAL A 132 2.16 -3.32 -27.15
CA VAL A 132 0.78 -3.57 -27.61
C VAL A 132 0.75 -3.99 -29.09
N ILE A 133 1.49 -3.30 -29.96
CA ILE A 133 1.56 -3.63 -31.39
C ILE A 133 2.15 -5.02 -31.59
N THR A 134 3.24 -5.36 -30.89
CA THR A 134 3.86 -6.68 -30.99
C THR A 134 2.90 -7.79 -30.53
N ALA A 135 2.16 -7.57 -29.44
CA ALA A 135 1.16 -8.53 -28.97
C ALA A 135 0.04 -8.74 -29.99
N LEU A 136 -0.51 -7.66 -30.58
CA LEU A 136 -1.55 -7.75 -31.60
C LEU A 136 -1.06 -8.47 -32.86
N ALA A 137 0.17 -8.19 -33.31
CA ALA A 137 0.77 -8.87 -34.45
C ALA A 137 0.93 -10.37 -34.19
N ALA A 138 1.42 -10.76 -33.00
CA ALA A 138 1.58 -12.15 -32.61
C ALA A 138 0.23 -12.91 -32.57
N ILE A 139 -0.82 -12.30 -32.02
CA ILE A 139 -2.18 -12.85 -32.03
C ILE A 139 -2.67 -13.06 -33.46
N THR A 140 -2.49 -12.04 -34.30
CA THR A 140 -2.94 -12.09 -35.70
C THR A 140 -2.27 -13.22 -36.47
N VAL A 141 -0.94 -13.36 -36.34
CA VAL A 141 -0.18 -14.46 -36.95
C VAL A 141 -0.65 -15.81 -36.43
N THR A 142 -0.87 -15.94 -35.12
CA THR A 142 -1.32 -17.20 -34.50
C THR A 142 -2.70 -17.63 -35.02
N VAL A 143 -3.64 -16.69 -35.13
CA VAL A 143 -4.99 -16.95 -35.67
C VAL A 143 -4.90 -17.35 -37.15
N LEU A 144 -4.06 -16.68 -37.93
CA LEU A 144 -3.85 -17.03 -39.34
C LEU A 144 -3.24 -18.43 -39.50
N LEU A 145 -2.25 -18.79 -38.69
CA LEU A 145 -1.63 -20.12 -38.70
C LEU A 145 -2.63 -21.20 -38.27
N TYR A 146 -3.44 -20.95 -37.23
CA TYR A 146 -4.49 -21.87 -36.80
C TYR A 146 -5.53 -22.10 -37.91
N ASN A 147 -6.01 -21.02 -38.53
CA ASN A 147 -6.97 -21.11 -39.64
C ASN A 147 -6.39 -21.77 -40.89
N ALA A 148 -5.08 -21.61 -41.15
CA ALA A 148 -4.39 -22.29 -42.24
C ALA A 148 -4.19 -23.79 -41.99
N ASN A 149 -4.01 -24.20 -40.73
CA ASN A 149 -3.84 -25.60 -40.33
C ASN A 149 -5.17 -26.35 -40.13
N ALA A 150 -6.27 -25.62 -39.95
CA ALA A 150 -7.63 -26.17 -39.82
C ALA A 150 -8.37 -26.34 -41.17
N ARG A 151 -7.73 -26.01 -42.29
CA ARG A 151 -8.20 -26.28 -43.66
C ARG A 151 -7.44 -27.47 -44.24
#